data_AF-A0A2E3MRN5-F1
#
_entry.id   AF-A0A2E3MRN5-F1
#
_cell.length_a   1.000
_cell.length_b   1.000
_cell.length_c   1.000
_cell.angle_alpha   90.00
_cell.angle_beta   90.00
_cell.angle_gamma   90.00
#
_symmetry.space_group_name_H-M   'P 1'
#
loop_
_entity.id
_entity.type
_entity.pdbx_description
1 polymer ?
#
loop_
_entity_poly.entity_id
_entity_poly.type
_entity_poly.pdbx_seq_one_letter_code
_entity_poly.pdbx_strand_id
1 'polypeptide(L)'
;WLRELRDPQEVQQRDRHYLFYSLYKKPRKSPTGFSNDENIYLDRAAEMAVGSRRFRMAEDFGNRQLRTTLQFKAVGLADDEGLKIWINDQAVPIDYISRVHDKNGQNVYEGDTLPAFHLFVIDMNWQTTGRKQPLVFGDNVLKVKLDRKNGGRSSKSLRFKEMVLGVQADDQGGVSSVDLNGYLDDFAVWSRILTDQELRSVYQNGSRDIGITALREVDSASGLDEGLQVLYEFEQVDAVTANSSGSRLPASQVGPAGSLVTQDAKAPRIGDGAGDFTQDNATLKLHSRDMRELLDAATGDLTIAYWFKAAARSANHTVWAMSNEIIPSLPYRVNQANAMLATHTIQVEDPETVLFGLVRPGINKTARTKATLADGKWHHLAVTLDRDSARSKLTIRLFVDGTPSKTPLIDDQLVHRIQGIVSIEELESYVYVRK
;
A
#
# COMPACT_ATOMS: atom_id res chain seq x y z
N TRP A 1 -5.84 -33.51 38.36
CA TRP A 1 -6.98 -32.87 37.67
C TRP A 1 -8.32 -33.04 38.38
N LEU A 2 -9.08 -34.14 38.24
CA LEU A 2 -10.46 -34.20 38.83
C LEU A 2 -10.52 -34.14 40.37
N ARG A 3 -9.49 -34.63 41.07
CA ARG A 3 -9.40 -34.49 42.54
C ARG A 3 -9.06 -33.07 42.98
N GLU A 4 -8.31 -32.36 42.15
CA GLU A 4 -7.81 -31.01 42.42
C GLU A 4 -8.92 -29.97 42.26
N LEU A 5 -9.87 -30.21 41.34
CA LEU A 5 -11.05 -29.36 41.16
C LEU A 5 -12.03 -29.39 42.35
N ARG A 6 -11.90 -30.37 43.25
CA ARG A 6 -12.76 -30.49 44.44
C ARG A 6 -12.31 -29.58 45.58
N ASP A 7 -11.05 -29.15 45.58
CA ASP A 7 -10.49 -28.27 46.60
C ASP A 7 -10.26 -26.86 46.03
N PRO A 8 -11.10 -25.86 46.41
CA PRO A 8 -10.92 -24.49 45.97
C PRO A 8 -9.54 -23.90 46.30
N GLN A 9 -8.90 -24.34 47.39
CA GLN A 9 -7.57 -23.85 47.75
C GLN A 9 -6.50 -24.36 46.79
N GLU A 10 -6.59 -25.62 46.37
CA GLU A 10 -5.66 -26.17 45.39
C GLU A 10 -5.81 -25.49 44.03
N VAL A 11 -7.04 -25.20 43.60
CA VAL A 11 -7.31 -24.44 42.36
C VAL A 11 -6.74 -23.01 42.44
N GLN A 12 -6.88 -22.34 43.59
CA GLN A 12 -6.37 -20.98 43.80
C GLN A 12 -4.83 -20.89 43.75
N GLN A 13 -4.12 -21.99 43.93
CA GLN A 13 -2.65 -22.05 43.85
C GLN A 13 -2.12 -22.33 42.43
N ARG A 14 -2.99 -22.63 41.45
CA ARG A 14 -2.62 -23.00 40.08
C ARG A 14 -2.94 -21.88 39.10
N ASP A 15 -2.26 -21.83 37.96
CA ASP A 15 -2.65 -20.94 36.87
C ASP A 15 -4.06 -21.31 36.36
N ARG A 16 -4.83 -20.30 35.97
CA ARG A 16 -6.23 -20.44 35.54
C ARG A 16 -6.44 -19.73 34.22
N HIS A 17 -7.24 -20.34 33.36
CA HIS A 17 -7.66 -19.77 32.09
C HIS A 17 -9.19 -19.72 32.06
N TYR A 18 -9.71 -18.49 31.98
CA TYR A 18 -11.13 -18.20 31.86
C TYR A 18 -11.45 -17.97 30.39
N LEU A 19 -12.31 -18.82 29.82
CA LEU A 19 -12.83 -18.67 28.46
C LEU A 19 -14.28 -18.19 28.53
N PHE A 20 -14.57 -16.99 28.01
CA PHE A 20 -15.91 -16.41 28.01
C PHE A 20 -16.64 -16.78 26.72
N TYR A 21 -17.18 -18.00 26.69
CA TYR A 21 -17.82 -18.55 25.50
C TYR A 21 -19.33 -18.33 25.49
N SER A 22 -19.88 -17.85 24.37
CA SER A 22 -21.34 -17.80 24.17
C SER A 22 -21.86 -19.16 23.74
N LEU A 23 -22.82 -19.71 24.48
CA LEU A 23 -23.42 -21.02 24.19
C LEU A 23 -24.09 -21.08 22.80
N TYR A 24 -24.61 -19.95 22.32
CA TYR A 24 -25.25 -19.83 21.02
C TYR A 24 -24.60 -18.72 20.18
N LYS A 25 -23.64 -19.08 19.34
CA LYS A 25 -23.04 -18.17 18.33
C LYS A 25 -23.84 -18.18 17.03
N LYS A 26 -23.98 -17.02 16.37
CA LYS A 26 -24.61 -16.95 15.05
C LYS A 26 -23.87 -17.86 14.05
N PRO A 27 -24.58 -18.56 13.13
CA PRO A 27 -26.03 -18.51 12.88
C PRO A 27 -26.86 -19.52 13.69
N ARG A 28 -26.29 -20.21 14.69
CA ARG A 28 -27.01 -21.25 15.45
C ARG A 28 -28.18 -20.60 16.22
N LYS A 29 -29.41 -21.01 15.91
CA LYS A 29 -30.61 -20.52 16.60
C LYS A 29 -30.62 -21.06 18.03
N SER A 30 -30.67 -20.18 19.02
CA SER A 30 -30.99 -20.59 20.39
C SER A 30 -32.47 -20.99 20.47
N PRO A 31 -32.87 -21.80 21.47
CA PRO A 31 -34.26 -21.91 21.86
C PRO A 31 -34.83 -20.53 22.20
N THR A 32 -36.13 -20.33 21.95
CA THR A 32 -36.83 -19.07 22.22
C THR A 32 -36.67 -18.67 23.70
N GLY A 33 -36.16 -17.47 23.97
CA GLY A 33 -36.02 -16.93 25.34
C GLY A 33 -34.62 -17.01 25.96
N PHE A 34 -33.61 -17.54 25.26
CA PHE A 34 -32.21 -17.57 25.73
C PHE A 34 -31.37 -16.43 25.13
N SER A 35 -30.37 -15.96 25.90
CA SER A 35 -29.43 -14.92 25.46
C SER A 35 -28.66 -15.40 24.22
N ASN A 36 -28.68 -14.58 23.18
CA ASN A 36 -27.94 -14.78 21.94
C ASN A 36 -26.51 -14.25 22.09
N ASP A 37 -25.58 -14.83 21.31
CA ASP A 37 -24.31 -14.25 20.85
C ASP A 37 -23.88 -12.94 21.54
N GLU A 38 -22.94 -13.04 22.48
CA GLU A 38 -22.46 -11.91 23.29
C GLU A 38 -21.23 -11.22 22.69
N ASN A 39 -20.85 -11.57 21.45
CA ASN A 39 -19.76 -10.91 20.77
C ASN A 39 -20.08 -9.43 20.52
N ILE A 40 -19.03 -8.60 20.47
CA ILE A 40 -19.21 -7.18 20.16
C ILE A 40 -19.11 -7.01 18.65
N TYR A 41 -20.13 -6.43 18.03
CA TYR A 41 -20.14 -6.11 16.61
C TYR A 41 -20.11 -4.59 16.43
N LEU A 42 -19.02 -4.08 15.84
CA LEU A 42 -18.80 -2.66 15.61
C LEU A 42 -19.10 -2.33 14.16
N ASP A 43 -20.26 -1.72 13.91
CA ASP A 43 -20.65 -1.28 12.58
C ASP A 43 -19.87 -0.02 12.17
N ARG A 44 -19.08 -0.12 11.11
CA ARG A 44 -18.34 0.97 10.49
C ARG A 44 -19.23 2.08 9.95
N ALA A 45 -20.48 1.77 9.59
CA ALA A 45 -21.45 2.77 9.15
C ALA A 45 -22.04 3.57 10.32
N ALA A 46 -21.95 3.07 11.56
CA ALA A 46 -22.44 3.79 12.72
C ALA A 46 -21.60 5.06 12.98
N GLU A 47 -22.27 6.16 13.34
CA GLU A 47 -21.62 7.41 13.75
C GLU A 47 -20.65 7.16 14.92
N MET A 48 -21.05 6.29 15.84
CA MET A 48 -20.22 5.76 16.92
C MET A 48 -20.21 4.24 16.88
N ALA A 49 -19.17 3.67 16.29
CA ALA A 49 -18.89 2.24 16.32
C ALA A 49 -18.34 1.84 17.71
N VAL A 50 -19.24 1.64 18.67
CA VAL A 50 -18.94 1.24 20.05
C VAL A 50 -19.80 0.04 20.44
N GLY A 51 -19.26 -0.85 21.25
CA GLY A 51 -20.03 -1.91 21.86
C GLY A 51 -19.39 -2.41 23.15
N SER A 52 -20.13 -3.23 23.88
CA SER A 52 -19.70 -3.71 25.19
C SER A 52 -20.20 -5.11 25.47
N ARG A 53 -19.41 -5.86 26.23
CA ARG A 53 -19.70 -7.20 26.70
C ARG A 53 -19.48 -7.30 28.20
N ARG A 54 -20.41 -7.95 28.91
CA ARG A 54 -20.24 -8.30 30.32
C ARG A 54 -19.51 -9.64 30.44
N PHE A 55 -18.65 -9.77 31.43
CA PHE A 55 -17.98 -11.02 31.78
C PHE A 55 -17.76 -11.09 33.28
N ARG A 56 -17.61 -12.29 33.85
CA ARG A 56 -17.51 -12.47 35.30
C ARG A 56 -16.20 -13.13 35.69
N MET A 57 -15.45 -12.50 36.60
CA MET A 57 -14.21 -13.06 37.17
C MET A 57 -14.47 -13.52 38.60
N ALA A 58 -13.85 -14.62 39.01
CA ALA A 58 -13.94 -15.15 40.38
C ALA A 58 -12.59 -15.07 41.08
N GLU A 59 -11.89 -13.94 40.93
CA GLU A 59 -10.54 -13.71 41.42
C GLU A 59 -10.48 -12.48 42.31
N ASP A 60 -9.65 -12.53 43.35
CA ASP A 60 -9.29 -11.35 44.13
C ASP A 60 -8.06 -10.68 43.52
N PHE A 61 -8.29 -9.69 42.66
CA PHE A 61 -7.22 -8.92 42.03
C PHE A 61 -6.53 -7.92 42.96
N GLY A 62 -6.90 -7.88 44.25
CA GLY A 62 -6.08 -7.27 45.30
C GLY A 62 -4.87 -8.14 45.68
N ASN A 63 -4.90 -9.44 45.35
CA ASN A 63 -3.81 -10.35 45.63
C ASN A 63 -2.60 -10.09 44.72
N ARG A 64 -1.50 -9.63 45.33
CA ARG A 64 -0.24 -9.30 44.63
C ARG A 64 0.51 -10.50 44.05
N GLN A 65 0.12 -11.72 44.43
CA GLN A 65 0.65 -12.95 43.85
C GLN A 65 0.04 -13.27 42.49
N LEU A 66 -1.07 -12.64 42.12
CA LEU A 66 -1.71 -12.89 40.83
C LEU A 66 -1.13 -11.97 39.76
N ARG A 67 -0.89 -12.54 38.57
CA ARG A 67 -0.72 -11.78 37.34
C ARG A 67 -1.86 -12.11 36.41
N THR A 68 -2.45 -11.10 35.78
CA THR A 68 -3.59 -11.32 34.90
C THR A 68 -3.35 -10.72 33.53
N THR A 69 -3.78 -11.46 32.51
CA THR A 69 -3.86 -11.00 31.13
C THR A 69 -5.30 -11.17 30.66
N LEU A 70 -5.83 -10.19 29.93
CA LEU A 70 -7.11 -10.31 29.23
C LEU A 70 -6.81 -10.31 27.73
N GLN A 71 -7.46 -11.17 26.94
CA GLN A 71 -7.27 -11.19 25.49
C GLN A 71 -8.58 -11.37 24.73
N PHE A 72 -8.60 -10.89 23.49
CA PHE A 72 -9.70 -11.12 22.55
C PHE A 72 -9.20 -11.04 21.10
N LYS A 73 -9.99 -11.55 20.17
CA LYS A 73 -9.69 -11.57 18.73
C LYS A 73 -10.59 -10.58 18.01
N ALA A 74 -9.99 -9.63 17.28
CA ALA A 74 -10.71 -8.68 16.45
C ALA A 74 -10.72 -9.17 14.99
N VAL A 75 -11.85 -9.66 14.53
CA VAL A 75 -12.04 -10.14 13.16
C VAL A 75 -12.47 -8.98 12.27
N GLY A 76 -11.83 -8.89 11.11
CA GLY A 76 -12.13 -7.88 10.11
C GLY A 76 -11.68 -6.48 10.50
N LEU A 77 -10.86 -6.27 11.53
CA LEU A 77 -10.22 -4.97 11.83
C LEU A 77 -9.10 -4.72 10.81
N ALA A 78 -9.04 -3.53 10.20
CA ALA A 78 -7.97 -3.19 9.26
C ALA A 78 -6.65 -2.88 9.99
N ASP A 79 -5.51 -3.06 9.30
CA ASP A 79 -4.17 -2.80 9.85
C ASP A 79 -3.98 -1.35 10.36
N ASP A 80 -4.65 -0.39 9.73
CA ASP A 80 -4.57 1.04 10.06
C ASP A 80 -5.65 1.52 11.05
N GLU A 81 -6.63 0.66 11.36
CA GLU A 81 -7.65 0.91 12.38
C GLU A 81 -7.12 0.55 13.77
N GLY A 82 -7.55 1.30 14.79
CA GLY A 82 -7.27 1.01 16.19
C GLY A 82 -8.55 0.66 16.96
N LEU A 83 -8.37 0.13 18.17
CA LEU A 83 -9.46 -0.02 19.13
C LEU A 83 -9.12 0.80 20.38
N LYS A 84 -10.06 1.62 20.82
CA LYS A 84 -10.07 2.16 22.18
C LYS A 84 -10.78 1.16 23.07
N ILE A 85 -10.14 0.81 24.17
CA ILE A 85 -10.58 -0.26 25.06
C ILE A 85 -10.78 0.31 26.47
N TRP A 86 -11.89 -0.04 27.10
CA TRP A 86 -12.17 0.24 28.50
C TRP A 86 -12.55 -1.05 29.22
N ILE A 87 -12.11 -1.16 30.46
CA ILE A 87 -12.53 -2.22 31.39
C ILE A 87 -13.12 -1.51 32.61
N ASN A 88 -14.37 -1.80 32.96
CA ASN A 88 -15.10 -1.14 34.06
C ASN A 88 -15.00 0.40 33.99
N ASP A 89 -15.26 0.95 32.80
CA ASP A 89 -15.16 2.37 32.44
C ASP A 89 -13.78 3.03 32.59
N GLN A 90 -12.75 2.28 33.00
CA GLN A 90 -11.38 2.76 33.00
C GLN A 90 -10.72 2.47 31.65
N ALA A 91 -10.19 3.52 31.01
CA ALA A 91 -9.50 3.39 29.74
C ALA A 91 -8.22 2.56 29.91
N VAL A 92 -8.04 1.57 29.04
CA VAL A 92 -6.82 0.76 28.98
C VAL A 92 -5.73 1.58 28.28
N PRO A 93 -4.60 1.87 28.94
CA PRO A 93 -3.52 2.61 28.30
C PRO A 93 -2.85 1.77 27.22
N ILE A 94 -2.42 2.41 26.13
CA ILE A 94 -1.87 1.72 24.95
C ILE A 94 -0.65 0.87 25.26
N ASP A 95 0.18 1.29 26.23
CA ASP A 95 1.39 0.56 26.64
C ASP A 95 1.10 -0.80 27.29
N TYR A 96 -0.15 -1.08 27.67
CA TYR A 96 -0.59 -2.38 28.20
C TYR A 96 -1.25 -3.26 27.14
N ILE A 97 -1.33 -2.80 25.89
CA ILE A 97 -2.00 -3.52 24.81
C ILE A 97 -0.94 -3.99 23.82
N SER A 98 -0.83 -5.30 23.66
CA SER A 98 -0.13 -5.92 22.53
C SER A 98 -1.13 -6.31 21.45
N ARG A 99 -0.83 -5.99 20.19
CA ARG A 99 -1.62 -6.37 19.02
C ARG A 99 -0.78 -7.26 18.11
N VAL A 100 -1.28 -8.45 17.78
CA VAL A 100 -0.62 -9.39 16.86
C VAL A 100 -1.60 -9.72 15.73
N HIS A 101 -1.17 -9.62 14.48
CA HIS A 101 -1.99 -10.03 13.34
C HIS A 101 -1.75 -11.51 13.04
N ASP A 102 -2.82 -12.32 13.10
CA ASP A 102 -2.81 -13.69 12.62
C ASP A 102 -3.47 -13.74 11.24
N LYS A 103 -2.63 -13.86 10.21
CA LYS A 103 -3.06 -13.92 8.80
C LYS A 103 -3.73 -15.25 8.43
N ASN A 104 -3.46 -16.32 9.18
CA ASN A 104 -3.97 -17.65 8.88
C ASN A 104 -5.33 -17.88 9.53
N GLY A 105 -5.71 -17.04 10.50
CA GLY A 105 -6.93 -17.19 11.25
C GLY A 105 -6.85 -18.36 12.24
N GLN A 106 -8.00 -18.82 12.70
CA GLN A 106 -8.11 -19.91 13.67
C GLN A 106 -8.70 -21.14 12.99
N ASN A 107 -8.05 -22.29 13.14
CA ASN A 107 -8.57 -23.54 12.62
C ASN A 107 -9.44 -24.30 13.65
N VAL A 108 -10.09 -25.38 13.21
CA VAL A 108 -11.04 -26.15 14.04
C VAL A 108 -10.40 -26.83 15.26
N TYR A 109 -9.08 -27.01 15.29
CA TYR A 109 -8.37 -27.62 16.42
C TYR A 109 -8.01 -26.61 17.51
N GLU A 110 -8.09 -25.31 17.20
CA GLU A 110 -7.77 -24.19 18.09
C GLU A 110 -9.02 -23.56 18.71
N GLY A 111 -10.21 -23.90 18.20
CA GLY A 111 -11.49 -23.37 18.66
C GLY A 111 -12.48 -23.23 17.50
N ASP A 112 -13.34 -22.22 17.56
CA ASP A 112 -14.20 -21.91 16.41
C ASP A 112 -13.34 -21.42 15.24
N THR A 113 -13.69 -21.84 14.03
CA THR A 113 -12.97 -21.36 12.85
C THR A 113 -13.18 -19.86 12.69
N LEU A 114 -12.09 -19.10 12.72
CA LEU A 114 -12.07 -17.67 12.47
C LEU A 114 -11.23 -17.38 11.22
N PRO A 115 -11.61 -16.42 10.39
CA PRO A 115 -10.72 -15.88 9.35
C PRO A 115 -9.57 -15.10 10.01
N ALA A 116 -8.70 -14.48 9.21
CA ALA A 116 -7.63 -13.62 9.72
C ALA A 116 -8.14 -12.60 10.76
N PHE A 117 -7.39 -12.41 11.83
CA PHE A 117 -7.79 -11.57 12.97
C PHE A 117 -6.59 -10.87 13.61
N HIS A 118 -6.86 -9.82 14.38
CA HIS A 118 -5.88 -9.25 15.30
C HIS A 118 -6.14 -9.74 16.73
N LEU A 119 -5.16 -10.42 17.32
CA LEU A 119 -5.16 -10.76 18.73
C LEU A 119 -4.77 -9.52 19.54
N PHE A 120 -5.65 -9.10 20.44
CA PHE A 120 -5.37 -8.07 21.44
C PHE A 120 -5.08 -8.76 22.77
N VAL A 121 -3.90 -8.51 23.32
CA VAL A 121 -3.47 -9.00 24.63
C VAL A 121 -3.28 -7.80 25.54
N ILE A 122 -4.01 -7.76 26.64
CA ILE A 122 -4.03 -6.67 27.60
C ILE A 122 -3.37 -7.16 28.89
N ASP A 123 -2.23 -6.56 29.24
CA ASP A 123 -1.59 -6.79 30.52
C ASP A 123 -2.39 -6.07 31.62
N MET A 124 -2.88 -6.80 32.62
CA MET A 124 -3.65 -6.26 33.75
C MET A 124 -2.79 -5.99 34.99
N ASN A 125 -1.46 -6.13 34.90
CA ASN A 125 -0.52 -5.92 36.01
C ASN A 125 -0.14 -4.44 36.22
N TRP A 126 -1.12 -3.53 36.13
CA TRP A 126 -0.91 -2.08 36.15
C TRP A 126 -0.25 -1.57 37.43
N GLN A 127 -0.38 -2.33 38.53
CA GLN A 127 0.20 -1.99 39.82
C GLN A 127 1.73 -1.95 39.78
N THR A 128 2.36 -2.67 38.85
CA THR A 128 3.83 -2.65 38.67
C THR A 128 4.37 -1.27 38.27
N THR A 129 3.52 -0.40 37.75
CA THR A 129 3.85 0.98 37.39
C THR A 129 3.09 2.01 38.24
N GLY A 130 2.56 1.59 39.39
CA GLY A 130 1.80 2.45 40.31
C GLY A 130 0.34 2.74 39.91
N ARG A 131 -0.23 2.06 38.92
CA ARG A 131 -1.62 2.22 38.49
C ARG A 131 -2.52 1.13 39.08
N LYS A 132 -3.75 1.47 39.47
CA LYS A 132 -4.73 0.46 39.90
C LYS A 132 -5.33 -0.21 38.66
N GLN A 133 -5.27 -1.55 38.61
CA GLN A 133 -5.91 -2.32 37.56
C GLN A 133 -7.44 -2.34 37.73
N PRO A 134 -8.23 -2.38 36.65
CA PRO A 134 -9.67 -2.13 36.69
C PRO A 134 -10.56 -3.36 36.96
N LEU A 135 -10.05 -4.60 36.88
CA LEU A 135 -10.86 -5.80 37.12
C LEU A 135 -11.28 -5.89 38.59
N VAL A 136 -12.49 -6.41 38.80
CA VAL A 136 -13.05 -6.67 40.12
C VAL A 136 -13.51 -8.12 40.25
N PHE A 137 -13.59 -8.61 41.48
CA PHE A 137 -14.30 -9.84 41.77
C PHE A 137 -15.78 -9.68 41.37
N GLY A 138 -16.31 -10.65 40.61
CA GLY A 138 -17.66 -10.61 40.09
C GLY A 138 -17.75 -10.03 38.69
N ASP A 139 -18.77 -9.22 38.46
CA ASP A 139 -19.13 -8.75 37.12
C ASP A 139 -18.21 -7.62 36.65
N ASN A 140 -17.74 -7.75 35.42
CA ASN A 140 -16.88 -6.82 34.72
C ASN A 140 -17.48 -6.48 33.36
N VAL A 141 -17.09 -5.34 32.80
CA VAL A 141 -17.51 -4.88 31.47
C VAL A 141 -16.30 -4.59 30.62
N LEU A 142 -16.21 -5.24 29.46
CA LEU A 142 -15.33 -4.84 28.37
C LEU A 142 -16.13 -3.90 27.46
N LYS A 143 -15.61 -2.71 27.21
CA LYS A 143 -16.16 -1.77 26.24
C LYS A 143 -15.08 -1.47 25.20
N VAL A 144 -15.47 -1.56 23.93
CA VAL A 144 -14.58 -1.36 22.79
C VAL A 144 -15.20 -0.33 21.87
N LYS A 145 -14.41 0.64 21.43
CA LYS A 145 -14.77 1.60 20.39
C LYS A 145 -13.78 1.46 19.26
N LEU A 146 -14.28 1.39 18.03
CA LEU A 146 -13.44 1.51 16.85
C LEU A 146 -12.80 2.90 16.86
N ASP A 147 -11.50 2.94 17.09
CA ASP A 147 -10.72 4.15 16.95
C ASP A 147 -10.36 4.29 15.48
N ARG A 148 -11.30 4.88 14.75
CA ARG A 148 -10.97 5.52 13.49
C ARG A 148 -9.95 6.57 13.89
N LYS A 149 -8.66 6.34 13.62
CA LYS A 149 -7.76 7.48 13.53
C LYS A 149 -8.52 8.48 12.66
N ASN A 150 -8.69 9.71 13.14
CA ASN A 150 -8.99 10.81 12.26
C ASN A 150 -7.79 10.94 11.32
N GLY A 151 -7.62 9.99 10.39
CA GLY A 151 -7.34 10.40 9.05
C GLY A 151 -8.48 11.34 8.76
N GLY A 152 -8.19 12.62 8.54
CA GLY A 152 -9.13 13.40 7.75
C GLY A 152 -9.54 12.56 6.54
N ARG A 153 -10.60 12.96 5.88
CA ARG A 153 -10.83 12.57 4.49
C ARG A 153 -9.67 12.94 3.54
N SER A 154 -8.41 12.99 3.98
CA SER A 154 -7.31 12.68 3.11
C SER A 154 -7.42 11.18 2.79
N SER A 155 -8.08 10.89 1.67
CA SER A 155 -7.42 10.09 0.63
C SER A 155 -5.91 10.14 0.90
N LYS A 156 -5.29 9.06 1.39
CA LYS A 156 -3.83 9.02 1.53
C LYS A 156 -3.32 9.44 0.16
N SER A 157 -2.77 10.65 0.09
CA SER A 157 -2.32 11.21 -1.16
C SER A 157 -1.31 10.24 -1.74
N LEU A 158 -1.46 9.90 -3.02
CA LEU A 158 -0.36 9.29 -3.77
C LEU A 158 0.80 10.28 -3.64
N ARG A 159 1.69 10.01 -2.69
CA ARG A 159 2.88 10.79 -2.41
C ARG A 159 4.03 9.85 -2.65
N PHE A 160 4.38 9.72 -3.92
CA PHE A 160 5.67 9.19 -4.26
C PHE A 160 6.75 10.17 -3.74
N LYS A 161 7.97 9.71 -3.59
CA LYS A 161 9.13 10.54 -3.22
C LYS A 161 10.28 10.27 -4.18
N GLU A 162 10.23 9.12 -4.85
CA GLU A 162 11.24 8.69 -5.78
C GLU A 162 10.61 8.17 -7.07
N MET A 163 11.31 8.41 -8.17
CA MET A 163 11.05 7.81 -9.47
C MET A 163 12.38 7.41 -10.10
N VAL A 164 12.36 6.25 -10.73
CA VAL A 164 13.52 5.66 -11.40
C VAL A 164 13.10 5.10 -12.76
N LEU A 165 14.00 5.20 -13.73
CA LEU A 165 13.90 4.63 -15.07
C LEU A 165 14.90 3.49 -15.21
N GLY A 166 14.52 2.38 -15.85
CA GLY A 166 15.40 1.23 -16.06
C GLY A 166 15.63 0.37 -14.82
N VAL A 167 14.55 0.06 -14.09
CA VAL A 167 14.64 -0.45 -12.71
C VAL A 167 14.92 -1.95 -12.63
N GLN A 168 15.95 -2.32 -11.86
CA GLN A 168 16.07 -3.59 -11.12
C GLN A 168 15.63 -3.38 -9.66
N ALA A 169 14.94 -4.36 -9.05
CA ALA A 169 15.15 -4.66 -7.64
C ALA A 169 16.17 -5.78 -7.49
N ASP A 170 17.36 -5.42 -7.07
CA ASP A 170 18.44 -6.31 -6.68
C ASP A 170 17.96 -7.48 -5.78
N ASP A 171 18.42 -8.66 -6.19
CA ASP A 171 18.98 -9.88 -5.54
C ASP A 171 18.38 -10.42 -4.24
N GLN A 172 17.59 -9.64 -3.50
CA GLN A 172 16.95 -10.04 -2.24
C GLN A 172 15.41 -9.99 -2.29
N GLY A 173 14.84 -9.70 -3.47
CA GLY A 173 13.46 -10.09 -3.80
C GLY A 173 12.36 -9.04 -3.60
N GLY A 174 12.54 -7.78 -4.05
CA GLY A 174 11.38 -6.86 -4.16
C GLY A 174 11.51 -5.59 -5.03
N VAL A 175 10.58 -5.48 -6.00
CA VAL A 175 10.30 -4.53 -7.13
C VAL A 175 10.81 -4.92 -8.51
N SER A 176 9.93 -5.62 -9.23
CA SER A 176 10.10 -6.18 -10.57
C SER A 176 11.20 -7.22 -10.68
N SER A 177 10.89 -8.31 -11.37
CA SER A 177 11.82 -9.41 -11.60
C SER A 177 12.71 -9.20 -12.82
N VAL A 178 12.56 -8.08 -13.57
CA VAL A 178 13.23 -7.91 -14.86
C VAL A 178 13.58 -6.45 -15.17
N ASP A 179 14.84 -6.24 -15.56
CA ASP A 179 15.42 -4.96 -15.99
C ASP A 179 14.78 -4.45 -17.29
N LEU A 180 14.87 -3.14 -17.51
CA LEU A 180 14.62 -2.60 -18.83
C LEU A 180 15.77 -3.02 -19.76
N ASN A 181 15.55 -4.03 -20.60
CA ASN A 181 16.48 -4.33 -21.67
C ASN A 181 16.05 -3.67 -23.00
N GLY A 182 16.38 -2.39 -23.19
CA GLY A 182 15.96 -1.65 -24.38
C GLY A 182 16.40 -0.19 -24.39
N TYR A 183 15.76 0.59 -25.25
CA TYR A 183 16.03 2.00 -25.46
C TYR A 183 14.82 2.84 -25.09
N LEU A 184 15.07 4.00 -24.49
CA LEU A 184 14.07 5.05 -24.28
C LEU A 184 14.43 6.30 -25.04
N ASP A 185 13.41 7.02 -25.47
CA ASP A 185 13.57 8.32 -26.10
C ASP A 185 12.41 9.24 -25.66
N ASP A 186 12.68 10.54 -25.57
CA ASP A 186 11.69 11.58 -25.28
C ASP A 186 10.85 11.29 -24.02
N PHE A 187 11.51 10.94 -22.91
CA PHE A 187 10.83 10.58 -21.66
C PHE A 187 10.34 11.83 -20.94
N ALA A 188 9.02 12.00 -20.85
CA ALA A 188 8.41 13.22 -20.36
C ALA A 188 7.38 12.97 -19.23
N VAL A 189 7.32 13.91 -18.28
CA VAL A 189 6.39 13.86 -17.15
C VAL A 189 5.75 15.23 -16.91
N TRP A 190 4.42 15.25 -16.91
CA TRP A 190 3.61 16.44 -16.62
C TRP A 190 2.86 16.29 -15.30
N SER A 191 2.85 17.33 -14.48
CA SER A 191 2.05 17.43 -13.24
C SER A 191 0.57 17.75 -13.50
N ARG A 192 0.05 17.31 -14.65
CA ARG A 192 -1.36 17.46 -15.08
C ARG A 192 -1.76 16.31 -16.01
N ILE A 193 -3.06 16.21 -16.29
CA ILE A 193 -3.57 15.30 -17.31
C ILE A 193 -3.45 15.96 -18.68
N LEU A 194 -2.72 15.31 -19.58
CA LEU A 194 -2.80 15.63 -21.01
C LEU A 194 -4.10 15.07 -21.58
N THR A 195 -4.75 15.85 -22.44
CA THR A 195 -5.92 15.42 -23.20
C THR A 195 -5.55 14.37 -24.25
N ASP A 196 -6.54 13.63 -24.76
CA ASP A 196 -6.34 12.68 -25.86
C ASP A 196 -5.75 13.35 -27.12
N GLN A 197 -6.06 14.63 -27.36
CA GLN A 197 -5.49 15.40 -28.47
C GLN A 197 -4.01 15.71 -28.21
N GLU A 198 -3.68 16.20 -27.03
CA GLU A 198 -2.30 16.47 -26.62
C GLU A 198 -1.43 15.20 -26.67
N LEU A 199 -1.92 14.07 -26.17
CA LEU A 199 -1.20 12.80 -26.24
C LEU A 199 -1.00 12.29 -27.67
N ARG A 200 -1.96 12.52 -28.56
CA ARG A 200 -1.78 12.23 -30.00
C ARG A 200 -0.74 13.15 -30.62
N SER A 201 -0.69 14.43 -30.24
CA SER A 201 0.34 15.37 -30.70
C SER A 201 1.73 14.93 -30.23
N VAL A 202 1.89 14.55 -28.97
CA VAL A 202 3.16 13.98 -28.44
C VAL A 202 3.53 12.71 -29.20
N TYR A 203 2.59 11.80 -29.45
CA TYR A 203 2.85 10.60 -30.26
C TYR A 203 3.26 10.91 -31.72
N GLN A 204 2.68 11.93 -32.34
CA GLN A 204 2.96 12.24 -33.75
C GLN A 204 4.30 12.97 -33.91
N ASN A 205 4.60 13.89 -32.99
CA ASN A 205 5.66 14.88 -33.16
C ASN A 205 6.83 14.71 -32.16
N GLY A 206 6.65 13.90 -31.12
CA GLY A 206 7.50 13.93 -29.92
C GLY A 206 7.30 15.24 -29.12
N SER A 207 8.19 15.49 -28.17
CA SER A 207 8.25 16.72 -27.36
C SER A 207 9.21 17.77 -27.93
N ARG A 208 9.58 17.63 -29.22
CA ARG A 208 10.60 18.46 -29.92
C ARG A 208 10.38 19.97 -29.80
N ASP A 209 9.14 20.42 -29.64
CA ASP A 209 8.77 21.84 -29.59
C ASP A 209 8.67 22.40 -28.15
N ILE A 210 9.01 21.61 -27.11
CA ILE A 210 8.81 21.96 -25.70
C ILE A 210 10.13 21.87 -24.88
N GLY A 211 11.19 21.25 -25.45
CA GLY A 211 12.51 21.03 -24.82
C GLY A 211 13.58 22.08 -25.10
N ILE A 212 14.86 21.74 -24.91
CA ILE A 212 16.03 22.66 -25.08
C ILE A 212 16.08 23.28 -26.48
N THR A 213 15.42 22.67 -27.47
CA THR A 213 15.33 23.14 -28.85
C THR A 213 14.24 24.21 -29.09
N ALA A 214 13.37 24.49 -28.12
CA ALA A 214 12.28 25.48 -28.21
C ALA A 214 12.72 26.96 -28.14
N LEU A 215 13.99 27.27 -28.41
CA LEU A 215 14.45 28.65 -28.67
C LEU A 215 14.16 29.12 -30.10
N ARG A 216 13.20 28.53 -30.82
CA ARG A 216 12.78 29.02 -32.14
C ARG A 216 11.27 29.17 -32.26
N GLU A 217 10.91 30.40 -32.60
CA GLU A 217 9.58 30.92 -32.94
C GLU A 217 8.73 29.92 -33.75
N VAL A 218 7.77 29.27 -33.10
CA VAL A 218 6.61 28.70 -33.79
C VAL A 218 5.36 29.05 -33.00
N ASP A 219 4.52 29.89 -33.62
CA ASP A 219 3.12 30.07 -33.26
C ASP A 219 2.37 28.74 -33.45
N SER A 220 2.31 27.92 -32.40
CA SER A 220 1.28 26.89 -32.30
C SER A 220 0.95 26.62 -30.85
N ALA A 221 -0.32 26.88 -30.52
CA ALA A 221 -0.94 26.73 -29.22
C ALA A 221 -0.96 25.27 -28.71
N SER A 222 0.18 24.74 -28.30
CA SER A 222 0.21 23.54 -27.46
C SER A 222 0.55 23.97 -26.04
N GLY A 223 -0.42 23.93 -25.12
CA GLY A 223 -0.16 24.09 -23.69
C GLY A 223 0.67 22.94 -23.10
N LEU A 224 1.43 22.21 -23.91
CA LEU A 224 2.24 21.06 -23.52
C LEU A 224 3.46 21.46 -22.69
N ASP A 225 3.88 22.73 -22.71
CA ASP A 225 4.82 23.29 -21.75
C ASP A 225 4.20 23.42 -20.35
N GLU A 226 2.89 23.66 -20.28
CA GLU A 226 2.16 23.79 -19.02
C GLU A 226 2.26 22.51 -18.20
N GLY A 227 2.86 22.62 -17.01
CA GLY A 227 2.99 21.52 -16.07
C GLY A 227 4.04 20.47 -16.45
N LEU A 228 4.84 20.65 -17.51
CA LEU A 228 5.97 19.77 -17.79
C LEU A 228 7.03 19.93 -16.69
N GLN A 229 7.43 18.83 -16.06
CA GLN A 229 8.41 18.82 -14.96
C GLN A 229 9.69 18.08 -15.32
N VAL A 230 9.59 17.10 -16.21
CA VAL A 230 10.71 16.23 -16.60
C VAL A 230 10.63 16.02 -18.09
N LEU A 231 11.74 16.19 -18.76
CA LEU A 231 11.94 15.83 -20.16
C LEU A 231 13.37 15.33 -20.35
N TYR A 232 13.54 14.04 -20.61
CA TYR A 232 14.80 13.45 -21.00
C TYR A 232 14.75 13.10 -22.48
N GLU A 233 15.36 13.95 -23.30
CA GLU A 233 15.43 13.79 -24.75
C GLU A 233 16.61 12.89 -25.17
N PHE A 234 17.60 12.69 -24.28
CA PHE A 234 18.79 11.88 -24.56
C PHE A 234 19.62 12.33 -25.78
N GLU A 235 19.59 13.62 -26.10
CA GLU A 235 20.22 14.20 -27.31
C GLU A 235 21.73 14.42 -27.19
N GLN A 236 22.26 14.46 -25.96
CA GLN A 236 23.66 14.81 -25.70
C GLN A 236 24.42 13.62 -25.12
N VAL A 237 25.45 13.15 -25.85
CA VAL A 237 26.35 12.04 -25.43
C VAL A 237 26.86 12.23 -24.00
N ASP A 238 27.36 13.43 -23.68
CA ASP A 238 27.99 13.74 -22.40
C ASP A 238 27.00 14.20 -21.31
N ALA A 239 25.71 14.28 -21.64
CA ALA A 239 24.67 14.79 -20.76
C ALA A 239 23.35 14.02 -20.90
N VAL A 240 23.44 12.69 -21.02
CA VAL A 240 22.28 11.77 -21.11
C VAL A 240 21.28 11.89 -19.95
N THR A 241 21.70 12.48 -18.82
CA THR A 241 20.84 12.71 -17.66
C THR A 241 20.19 14.09 -17.62
N ALA A 242 20.48 14.96 -18.61
CA ALA A 242 19.98 16.32 -18.64
C ALA A 242 18.45 16.36 -18.71
N ASN A 243 17.84 17.06 -17.75
CA ASN A 243 16.42 17.39 -17.81
C ASN A 243 16.25 18.66 -18.65
N SER A 244 15.67 18.51 -19.82
CA SER A 244 15.45 19.59 -20.79
C SER A 244 14.27 20.51 -20.46
N SER A 245 13.48 20.19 -19.44
CA SER A 245 12.37 21.04 -18.99
C SER A 245 12.90 22.21 -18.17
N GLY A 246 12.98 23.42 -18.74
CA GLY A 246 13.32 24.65 -17.99
C GLY A 246 14.64 24.59 -17.19
N SER A 247 14.65 25.14 -15.97
CA SER A 247 15.84 25.15 -15.08
C SER A 247 15.91 23.93 -14.14
N ARG A 248 15.50 22.76 -14.62
CA ARG A 248 15.46 21.52 -13.82
C ARG A 248 16.83 20.87 -13.70
N LEU A 249 16.96 19.96 -12.75
CA LEU A 249 18.24 19.33 -12.42
C LEU A 249 18.37 17.98 -13.15
N PRO A 250 19.59 17.60 -13.56
CA PRO A 250 19.81 16.32 -14.22
C PRO A 250 19.47 15.14 -13.29
N ALA A 251 19.10 14.01 -13.88
CA ALA A 251 18.98 12.74 -13.17
C ALA A 251 20.34 12.29 -12.61
N SER A 252 20.27 11.43 -11.60
CA SER A 252 21.45 10.71 -11.10
C SER A 252 21.50 9.29 -11.67
N GLN A 253 22.70 8.79 -11.97
CA GLN A 253 22.92 7.40 -12.33
C GLN A 253 23.17 6.59 -11.05
N VAL A 254 22.42 5.52 -10.79
CA VAL A 254 22.38 4.85 -9.48
C VAL A 254 22.58 3.33 -9.52
N GLY A 255 23.07 2.77 -10.64
CA GLY A 255 23.20 1.32 -10.82
C GLY A 255 24.19 0.67 -9.83
N PRO A 256 23.79 -0.39 -9.07
CA PRO A 256 24.65 -1.04 -8.06
C PRO A 256 25.93 -1.67 -8.61
N ALA A 257 26.00 -1.95 -9.92
CA ALA A 257 27.17 -2.51 -10.60
C ALA A 257 28.00 -1.50 -11.42
N GLY A 258 27.62 -0.21 -11.42
CA GLY A 258 28.31 0.83 -12.20
C GLY A 258 27.97 0.86 -13.71
N SER A 259 27.02 0.04 -14.17
CA SER A 259 26.45 0.17 -15.52
C SER A 259 25.77 1.53 -15.66
N LEU A 260 26.22 2.32 -16.63
CA LEU A 260 25.70 3.64 -16.90
C LEU A 260 24.73 3.60 -18.07
N VAL A 261 23.69 4.41 -17.99
CA VAL A 261 22.88 4.74 -19.17
C VAL A 261 23.75 5.60 -20.08
N THR A 262 23.83 5.21 -21.34
CA THR A 262 24.57 5.93 -22.39
C THR A 262 23.62 6.39 -23.47
N GLN A 263 24.07 7.31 -24.33
CA GLN A 263 23.31 7.62 -25.55
C GLN A 263 23.65 6.60 -26.65
N ASP A 264 22.64 6.09 -27.34
CA ASP A 264 22.79 5.43 -28.65
C ASP A 264 22.31 6.36 -29.78
N ALA A 265 23.27 6.91 -30.52
CA ALA A 265 23.02 7.76 -31.69
C ALA A 265 22.55 6.99 -32.93
N LYS A 266 22.55 5.65 -32.91
CA LYS A 266 22.06 4.80 -34.02
C LYS A 266 20.61 4.38 -33.84
N ALA A 267 20.04 4.59 -32.65
CA ALA A 267 18.69 4.20 -32.34
C ALA A 267 17.68 5.34 -32.17
N PRO A 268 17.88 6.63 -32.49
CA PRO A 268 16.93 7.68 -32.14
C PRO A 268 15.54 7.41 -32.74
N ARG A 269 14.50 7.73 -31.97
CA ARG A 269 13.14 7.87 -32.48
C ARG A 269 12.85 9.33 -32.80
N ILE A 270 13.34 10.21 -31.93
CA ILE A 270 13.30 11.66 -31.95
C ILE A 270 14.76 12.15 -31.84
N GLY A 271 15.00 13.38 -32.31
CA GLY A 271 16.35 13.97 -32.45
C GLY A 271 17.49 13.05 -32.96
N ASP A 272 18.60 13.12 -32.25
CA ASP A 272 19.93 12.63 -32.60
C ASP A 272 20.38 11.42 -31.74
N GLY A 273 19.72 11.12 -30.62
CA GLY A 273 20.01 9.89 -29.87
C GLY A 273 18.91 9.43 -28.92
N ALA A 274 19.07 8.19 -28.43
CA ALA A 274 18.18 7.56 -27.46
C ALA A 274 18.97 7.11 -26.22
N GLY A 275 18.33 7.06 -25.05
CA GLY A 275 18.91 6.47 -23.85
C GLY A 275 18.99 4.94 -23.99
N ASP A 276 20.20 4.39 -23.85
CA ASP A 276 20.50 2.96 -23.88
C ASP A 276 20.48 2.39 -22.45
N PHE A 277 19.49 1.53 -22.20
CA PHE A 277 19.31 0.81 -20.94
C PHE A 277 19.64 -0.68 -21.09
N THR A 278 20.24 -1.12 -22.20
CA THR A 278 20.45 -2.56 -22.49
C THR A 278 21.43 -3.26 -21.54
N GLN A 279 22.27 -2.50 -20.84
CA GLN A 279 23.14 -3.03 -19.81
C GLN A 279 22.33 -3.33 -18.54
N ASP A 280 22.55 -4.51 -17.95
CA ASP A 280 21.97 -4.88 -16.67
C ASP A 280 22.25 -3.78 -15.63
N ASN A 281 21.23 -3.40 -14.87
CA ASN A 281 21.27 -2.35 -13.85
C ASN A 281 21.53 -0.90 -14.33
N ALA A 282 21.44 -0.62 -15.63
CA ALA A 282 21.48 0.76 -16.12
C ALA A 282 20.21 1.50 -15.68
N THR A 283 20.33 2.45 -14.75
CA THR A 283 19.16 3.11 -14.12
C THR A 283 19.39 4.60 -13.95
N LEU A 284 18.37 5.40 -14.28
CA LEU A 284 18.32 6.83 -13.96
C LEU A 284 17.34 7.09 -12.81
N LYS A 285 17.77 7.87 -11.83
CA LYS A 285 16.92 8.33 -10.73
C LYS A 285 16.65 9.81 -10.87
N LEU A 286 15.37 10.18 -10.96
CA LEU A 286 14.93 11.56 -11.01
C LEU A 286 15.46 12.34 -9.81
N HIS A 287 15.82 13.59 -10.04
CA HIS A 287 16.29 14.46 -8.98
C HIS A 287 15.17 14.70 -7.94
N SER A 288 15.51 14.65 -6.65
CA SER A 288 14.53 14.77 -5.55
C SER A 288 13.77 16.10 -5.52
N ARG A 289 14.36 17.16 -6.08
CA ARG A 289 13.68 18.45 -6.29
C ARG A 289 12.54 18.32 -7.29
N ASP A 290 12.81 17.76 -8.47
CA ASP A 290 11.82 17.61 -9.53
C ASP A 290 10.70 16.65 -9.08
N MET A 291 11.05 15.61 -8.31
CA MET A 291 10.07 14.73 -7.64
C MET A 291 9.14 15.45 -6.66
N ARG A 292 9.63 16.44 -5.90
CA ARG A 292 8.79 17.23 -5.00
C ARG A 292 7.83 18.11 -5.79
N GLU A 293 8.33 18.77 -6.82
CA GLU A 293 7.52 19.69 -7.64
C GLU A 293 6.43 18.94 -8.43
N LEU A 294 6.71 17.72 -8.91
CA LEU A 294 5.71 16.81 -9.49
C LEU A 294 4.53 16.49 -8.57
N LEU A 295 4.73 16.52 -7.25
CA LEU A 295 3.80 15.98 -6.26
C LEU A 295 3.24 17.03 -5.29
N ASP A 296 3.73 18.26 -5.38
CA ASP A 296 3.16 19.44 -4.72
C ASP A 296 1.93 19.98 -5.47
N ALA A 297 1.66 19.49 -6.70
CA ALA A 297 0.42 19.78 -7.41
C ALA A 297 -0.81 19.35 -6.58
N ALA A 298 -1.70 20.30 -6.29
CA ALA A 298 -2.81 20.11 -5.34
C ALA A 298 -3.75 18.93 -5.68
N THR A 299 -3.84 18.55 -6.95
CA THR A 299 -4.66 17.42 -7.42
C THR A 299 -3.91 16.09 -7.36
N GLY A 300 -2.58 16.09 -7.53
CA GLY A 300 -1.77 14.88 -7.69
C GLY A 300 -2.00 14.16 -9.03
N ASP A 301 -2.44 14.92 -10.05
CA ASP A 301 -2.59 14.46 -11.42
C ASP A 301 -1.23 14.30 -12.10
N LEU A 302 -1.11 13.29 -12.96
CA LEU A 302 0.15 12.98 -13.62
C LEU A 302 -0.07 12.44 -15.03
N THR A 303 0.75 12.88 -15.97
CA THR A 303 0.95 12.19 -17.25
C THR A 303 2.42 11.82 -17.41
N ILE A 304 2.69 10.58 -17.79
CA ILE A 304 4.03 10.10 -18.18
C ILE A 304 3.92 9.61 -19.62
N ALA A 305 4.80 10.06 -20.51
CA ALA A 305 4.86 9.60 -21.90
C ALA A 305 6.33 9.41 -22.33
N TYR A 306 6.57 8.45 -23.22
CA TYR A 306 7.91 8.15 -23.74
C TYR A 306 7.83 7.23 -24.96
N TRP A 307 8.90 7.23 -25.75
CA TRP A 307 9.16 6.19 -26.73
C TRP A 307 9.95 5.05 -26.11
N PHE A 308 9.60 3.83 -26.50
CA PHE A 308 10.24 2.60 -26.07
C PHE A 308 10.56 1.70 -27.27
N LYS A 309 11.73 1.08 -27.24
CA LYS A 309 12.13 0.02 -28.18
C LYS A 309 12.82 -1.11 -27.42
N ALA A 310 12.23 -2.30 -27.47
CA ALA A 310 12.81 -3.49 -26.85
C ALA A 310 14.09 -3.93 -27.59
N ALA A 311 15.13 -4.27 -26.83
CA ALA A 311 16.31 -4.97 -27.37
C ALA A 311 16.20 -6.49 -27.16
N ALA A 312 15.74 -6.92 -25.99
CA ALA A 312 15.39 -8.32 -25.73
C ALA A 312 13.94 -8.63 -26.17
N ARG A 313 13.75 -9.76 -26.85
CA ARG A 313 12.43 -10.19 -27.37
C ARG A 313 11.72 -11.26 -26.55
N SER A 314 12.31 -11.66 -25.43
CA SER A 314 11.82 -12.79 -24.62
C SER A 314 11.86 -12.52 -23.12
N ALA A 315 12.15 -11.27 -22.72
CA ALA A 315 12.25 -10.85 -21.34
C ALA A 315 11.25 -9.72 -21.10
N ASN A 316 10.65 -9.66 -19.92
CA ASN A 316 9.82 -8.51 -19.56
C ASN A 316 10.68 -7.25 -19.44
N HIS A 317 10.06 -6.07 -19.51
CA HIS A 317 10.75 -4.80 -19.34
C HIS A 317 10.01 -3.94 -18.33
N THR A 318 10.67 -3.53 -17.23
CA THR A 318 10.12 -2.49 -16.35
C THR A 318 10.75 -1.15 -16.68
N VAL A 319 9.97 -0.29 -17.34
CA VAL A 319 10.48 0.98 -17.87
C VAL A 319 10.74 1.97 -16.73
N TRP A 320 9.79 2.10 -15.81
CA TRP A 320 9.92 3.00 -14.67
C TRP A 320 9.14 2.52 -13.46
N ALA A 321 9.56 3.00 -12.29
CA ALA A 321 8.88 2.83 -11.03
C ALA A 321 8.84 4.13 -10.23
N MET A 322 7.77 4.32 -9.45
CA MET A 322 7.65 5.38 -8.46
C MET A 322 7.35 4.79 -7.09
N SER A 323 8.00 5.28 -6.03
CA SER A 323 7.75 4.82 -4.65
C SER A 323 7.70 5.95 -3.64
N ASN A 324 6.97 5.76 -2.54
CA ASN A 324 7.01 6.62 -1.35
C ASN A 324 8.19 6.30 -0.41
N GLU A 325 8.89 5.20 -0.69
CA GLU A 325 10.13 4.76 -0.06
C GLU A 325 11.31 4.90 -1.04
N ILE A 326 12.52 4.71 -0.54
CA ILE A 326 13.73 4.73 -1.36
C ILE A 326 13.74 3.54 -2.32
N ILE A 327 14.16 3.73 -3.58
CA ILE A 327 14.39 2.67 -4.56
C ILE A 327 15.92 2.54 -4.77
N PRO A 328 16.50 1.33 -4.60
CA PRO A 328 15.85 0.08 -4.18
C PRO A 328 15.52 0.05 -2.68
N SER A 329 14.44 -0.65 -2.27
CA SER A 329 14.18 -0.95 -0.85
C SER A 329 14.06 -2.45 -0.59
N LEU A 330 14.26 -2.84 0.67
CA LEU A 330 14.08 -4.21 1.19
C LEU A 330 12.75 -4.87 0.73
N PRO A 331 12.73 -6.21 0.60
CA PRO A 331 11.83 -6.93 -0.29
C PRO A 331 10.33 -6.65 -0.10
N TYR A 332 9.73 -6.04 -1.12
CA TYR A 332 8.29 -5.79 -1.28
C TYR A 332 7.39 -7.04 -1.29
N ARG A 333 7.94 -8.26 -1.22
CA ARG A 333 7.13 -9.50 -1.16
C ARG A 333 6.20 -9.58 0.06
N VAL A 334 6.49 -8.85 1.13
CA VAL A 334 5.71 -8.92 2.38
C VAL A 334 4.78 -7.74 2.63
N ASN A 335 4.85 -6.64 1.85
CA ASN A 335 4.12 -5.38 2.07
C ASN A 335 3.89 -5.00 3.56
N GLN A 336 4.87 -5.30 4.42
CA GLN A 336 4.85 -4.96 5.83
C GLN A 336 5.16 -3.47 6.07
N ALA A 337 5.58 -2.74 5.03
CA ALA A 337 6.22 -1.43 5.14
C ALA A 337 5.30 -0.21 4.95
N ASN A 338 3.97 -0.34 4.81
CA ASN A 338 3.12 0.78 4.38
C ASN A 338 3.51 1.40 3.01
N ALA A 339 4.35 0.73 2.22
CA ALA A 339 4.95 1.27 1.01
C ALA A 339 3.92 1.34 -0.14
N MET A 340 4.04 2.38 -0.95
CA MET A 340 3.25 2.64 -2.15
C MET A 340 4.19 2.60 -3.34
N LEU A 341 3.85 1.78 -4.34
CA LEU A 341 4.66 1.54 -5.52
C LEU A 341 3.78 1.60 -6.75
N ALA A 342 4.19 2.37 -7.75
CA ALA A 342 3.65 2.31 -9.10
C ALA A 342 4.74 1.82 -10.06
N THR A 343 4.41 0.88 -10.94
CA THR A 343 5.33 0.40 -11.98
C THR A 343 4.65 0.41 -13.34
N HIS A 344 5.43 0.67 -14.38
CA HIS A 344 5.00 0.44 -15.75
C HIS A 344 5.88 -0.65 -16.37
N THR A 345 5.25 -1.73 -16.82
CA THR A 345 5.93 -2.97 -17.22
C THR A 345 5.35 -3.52 -18.51
N ILE A 346 6.22 -4.01 -19.37
CA ILE A 346 5.86 -4.73 -20.60
C ILE A 346 6.15 -6.20 -20.32
N GLN A 347 5.10 -7.02 -20.32
CA GLN A 347 5.20 -8.47 -20.20
C GLN A 347 5.26 -9.10 -21.58
N VAL A 348 6.37 -9.80 -21.83
CA VAL A 348 6.61 -10.52 -23.07
C VAL A 348 6.05 -11.93 -22.92
N GLU A 349 4.72 -12.03 -23.06
CA GLU A 349 3.92 -13.25 -23.07
C GLU A 349 3.16 -13.37 -24.40
N ASP A 350 2.42 -14.46 -24.63
CA ASP A 350 1.55 -14.59 -25.82
C ASP A 350 0.07 -14.46 -25.43
N PRO A 351 -0.62 -13.33 -25.74
CA PRO A 351 -0.12 -12.12 -26.39
C PRO A 351 0.52 -11.12 -25.41
N GLU A 352 1.47 -10.32 -25.89
CA GLU A 352 2.20 -9.33 -25.08
C GLU A 352 1.27 -8.32 -24.40
N THR A 353 1.63 -7.91 -23.17
CA THR A 353 0.81 -6.99 -22.37
C THR A 353 1.61 -5.82 -21.79
N VAL A 354 1.02 -4.62 -21.88
CA VAL A 354 1.47 -3.43 -21.15
C VAL A 354 0.70 -3.35 -19.85
N LEU A 355 1.42 -3.21 -18.75
CA LEU A 355 0.88 -3.13 -17.41
C LEU A 355 1.24 -1.80 -16.77
N PHE A 356 0.27 -1.21 -16.08
CA PHE A 356 0.55 -0.31 -14.96
C PHE A 356 0.11 -1.00 -13.67
N GLY A 357 1.06 -1.29 -12.79
CA GLY A 357 0.83 -1.84 -11.47
C GLY A 357 0.80 -0.75 -10.41
N LEU A 358 -0.20 -0.75 -9.55
CA LEU A 358 -0.26 0.09 -8.35
C LEU A 358 -0.44 -0.78 -7.12
N VAL A 359 0.57 -0.75 -6.26
CA VAL A 359 0.57 -1.41 -4.96
C VAL A 359 0.53 -0.34 -3.88
N ARG A 360 -0.38 -0.49 -2.92
CA ARG A 360 -0.45 0.30 -1.68
C ARG A 360 -0.95 -0.58 -0.54
N PRO A 361 -0.86 -0.16 0.72
CA PRO A 361 -1.34 -0.98 1.85
C PRO A 361 -2.80 -1.38 1.65
N GLY A 362 -3.06 -2.70 1.68
CA GLY A 362 -4.39 -3.30 1.48
C GLY A 362 -4.91 -3.31 0.03
N ILE A 363 -4.19 -2.77 -0.96
CA ILE A 363 -4.67 -2.72 -2.36
C ILE A 363 -3.55 -3.04 -3.35
N ASN A 364 -3.84 -3.99 -4.24
CA ASN A 364 -3.03 -4.29 -5.42
C ASN A 364 -3.94 -4.21 -6.65
N LYS A 365 -3.64 -3.27 -7.56
CA LYS A 365 -4.40 -3.06 -8.80
C LYS A 365 -3.45 -3.06 -9.99
N THR A 366 -3.96 -3.53 -11.12
CA THR A 366 -3.19 -3.54 -12.37
C THR A 366 -4.09 -3.12 -13.51
N ALA A 367 -3.73 -2.05 -14.21
CA ALA A 367 -4.28 -1.72 -15.52
C ALA A 367 -3.48 -2.51 -16.57
N ARG A 368 -4.16 -3.03 -17.59
CA ARG A 368 -3.48 -3.77 -18.66
C ARG A 368 -4.08 -3.50 -20.03
N THR A 369 -3.23 -3.47 -21.04
CA THR A 369 -3.65 -3.47 -22.45
C THR A 369 -2.76 -4.42 -23.24
N LYS A 370 -3.33 -5.06 -24.27
CA LYS A 370 -2.57 -5.93 -25.17
C LYS A 370 -1.96 -5.10 -26.27
N ALA A 371 -0.67 -5.30 -26.53
CA ALA A 371 0.05 -4.66 -27.64
C ALA A 371 1.33 -5.43 -27.92
N THR A 372 1.69 -5.56 -29.18
CA THR A 372 3.00 -6.08 -29.60
C THR A 372 4.01 -4.96 -29.53
N LEU A 373 5.02 -5.10 -28.65
CA LEU A 373 6.02 -4.08 -28.33
C LEU A 373 7.45 -4.62 -28.30
N ALA A 374 7.63 -5.94 -28.13
CA ALA A 374 8.94 -6.59 -28.18
C ALA A 374 9.33 -7.01 -29.61
N ASP A 375 8.82 -6.34 -30.64
CA ASP A 375 9.12 -6.61 -32.05
C ASP A 375 10.42 -5.91 -32.54
N GLY A 376 11.03 -5.10 -31.67
CA GLY A 376 12.23 -4.31 -31.96
C GLY A 376 11.95 -3.02 -32.73
N LYS A 377 10.70 -2.57 -32.83
CA LYS A 377 10.33 -1.24 -33.32
C LYS A 377 10.10 -0.26 -32.17
N TRP A 378 10.04 1.01 -32.52
CA TRP A 378 9.69 2.08 -31.61
C TRP A 378 8.18 2.14 -31.41
N HIS A 379 7.77 2.17 -30.15
CA HIS A 379 6.39 2.35 -29.73
C HIS A 379 6.29 3.49 -28.73
N HIS A 380 5.21 4.25 -28.80
CA HIS A 380 4.96 5.32 -27.85
C HIS A 380 4.02 4.82 -26.76
N LEU A 381 4.43 4.96 -25.51
CA LEU A 381 3.65 4.55 -24.35
C LEU A 381 3.35 5.78 -23.51
N ALA A 382 2.12 5.88 -23.02
CA ALA A 382 1.78 6.89 -22.03
C ALA A 382 0.83 6.36 -20.96
N VAL A 383 0.90 6.97 -19.78
CA VAL A 383 0.02 6.72 -18.65
C VAL A 383 -0.51 8.05 -18.15
N THR A 384 -1.82 8.15 -17.96
CA THR A 384 -2.44 9.26 -17.21
C THR A 384 -2.99 8.74 -15.89
N LEU A 385 -2.78 9.52 -14.82
CA LEU A 385 -3.28 9.27 -13.47
C LEU A 385 -4.12 10.47 -13.05
N ASP A 386 -5.43 10.39 -13.27
CA ASP A 386 -6.42 11.41 -12.93
C ASP A 386 -6.98 11.15 -11.53
N ARG A 387 -6.78 12.10 -10.62
CA ARG A 387 -7.20 12.02 -9.23
C ARG A 387 -8.35 12.98 -8.95
N ASP A 388 -9.54 12.42 -8.88
CA ASP A 388 -10.71 13.11 -8.34
C ASP A 388 -10.62 13.11 -6.80
N SER A 389 -9.96 14.14 -6.27
CA SER A 389 -9.80 14.35 -4.83
C SER A 389 -11.13 14.54 -4.09
N ALA A 390 -12.18 15.04 -4.77
CA ALA A 390 -13.50 15.23 -4.18
C ALA A 390 -14.26 13.91 -4.01
N ARG A 391 -14.07 12.96 -4.94
CA ARG A 391 -14.72 11.65 -4.92
C ARG A 391 -13.84 10.51 -4.43
N SER A 392 -12.58 10.80 -4.07
CA SER A 392 -11.59 9.77 -3.73
C SER A 392 -11.55 8.68 -4.81
N LYS A 393 -11.38 9.09 -6.07
CA LYS A 393 -11.33 8.18 -7.21
C LYS A 393 -10.05 8.44 -7.98
N LEU A 394 -9.34 7.37 -8.33
CA LEU A 394 -8.17 7.42 -9.18
C LEU A 394 -8.51 6.72 -10.50
N THR A 395 -8.37 7.44 -11.60
CA THR A 395 -8.57 6.89 -12.94
C THR A 395 -7.22 6.80 -13.63
N ILE A 396 -6.84 5.59 -14.03
CA ILE A 396 -5.62 5.33 -14.78
C ILE A 396 -5.99 4.93 -16.20
N ARG A 397 -5.35 5.57 -17.18
CA ARG A 397 -5.44 5.18 -18.60
C ARG A 397 -4.06 4.88 -19.14
N LEU A 398 -3.99 3.81 -19.92
CA LEU A 398 -2.81 3.45 -20.69
C LEU A 398 -3.02 3.89 -22.12
N PHE A 399 -1.95 4.31 -22.79
CA PHE A 399 -1.94 4.62 -24.21
C PHE A 399 -0.79 3.86 -24.87
N VAL A 400 -1.08 3.28 -26.03
CA VAL A 400 -0.08 2.64 -26.90
C VAL A 400 -0.23 3.25 -28.29
N ASP A 401 0.85 3.81 -28.82
CA ASP A 401 0.91 4.43 -30.15
C ASP A 401 -0.23 5.46 -30.36
N GLY A 402 -0.43 6.32 -29.37
CA GLY A 402 -1.47 7.36 -29.35
C GLY A 402 -2.90 6.84 -29.15
N THR A 403 -3.09 5.53 -28.99
CA THR A 403 -4.42 4.91 -28.81
C THR A 403 -4.67 4.57 -27.34
N PRO A 404 -5.75 5.09 -26.72
CA PRO A 404 -6.09 4.77 -25.33
C PRO A 404 -6.55 3.30 -25.18
N SER A 405 -6.22 2.70 -24.05
CA SER A 405 -6.76 1.41 -23.63
C SER A 405 -8.28 1.48 -23.54
N LYS A 406 -8.97 0.41 -23.98
CA LYS A 406 -10.44 0.34 -24.01
C LYS A 406 -11.10 0.43 -22.63
N THR A 407 -10.36 0.11 -21.57
CA THR A 407 -10.91 0.09 -20.21
C THR A 407 -9.95 0.83 -19.27
N PRO A 408 -10.27 2.07 -18.86
CA PRO A 408 -9.52 2.72 -17.80
C PRO A 408 -9.61 1.88 -16.52
N LEU A 409 -8.50 1.77 -15.81
CA LEU A 409 -8.56 1.27 -14.44
C LEU A 409 -9.11 2.39 -13.57
N ILE A 410 -10.33 2.22 -13.11
CA ILE A 410 -10.96 3.09 -12.14
C ILE A 410 -10.77 2.46 -10.75
N ASP A 411 -9.90 3.05 -9.96
CA ASP A 411 -9.83 2.82 -8.52
C ASP A 411 -10.81 3.77 -7.85
N ASP A 412 -12.10 3.41 -7.86
CA ASP A 412 -13.03 3.94 -6.85
C ASP A 412 -12.42 3.53 -5.51
N GLN A 413 -12.08 4.48 -4.62
CA GLN A 413 -11.54 4.16 -3.31
C GLN A 413 -12.59 3.46 -2.43
N LEU A 414 -12.87 2.21 -2.75
CA LEU A 414 -13.04 1.18 -1.77
C LEU A 414 -11.64 0.85 -1.26
N VAL A 415 -11.05 1.76 -0.45
CA VAL A 415 -10.34 1.30 0.75
C VAL A 415 -11.29 0.28 1.33
N HIS A 416 -10.91 -1.00 1.26
CA HIS A 416 -11.78 -2.15 1.42
C HIS A 416 -13.17 -1.80 1.97
N ARG A 417 -14.23 -2.09 1.20
CA ARG A 417 -15.43 -2.63 1.84
C ARG A 417 -14.99 -3.95 2.49
N ILE A 418 -14.24 -3.89 3.57
CA ILE A 418 -14.34 -4.89 4.62
C ILE A 418 -15.80 -4.73 5.00
N GLN A 419 -16.59 -5.77 4.74
CA GLN A 419 -17.99 -5.82 5.14
C GLN A 419 -18.13 -5.19 6.53
N GLY A 420 -19.14 -4.33 6.66
CA GLY A 420 -19.15 -3.16 7.54
C GLY A 420 -19.08 -3.41 9.05
N ILE A 421 -18.62 -4.57 9.52
CA ILE A 421 -18.58 -4.96 10.92
C ILE A 421 -17.17 -5.42 11.28
N VAL A 422 -16.63 -4.88 12.37
CA VAL A 422 -15.53 -5.51 13.11
C VAL A 422 -16.17 -6.32 14.23
N SER A 423 -15.84 -7.61 14.36
CA SER A 423 -16.33 -8.42 15.48
C SER A 423 -15.23 -8.67 16.50
N ILE A 424 -15.60 -8.56 17.78
CA ILE A 424 -14.75 -8.91 18.92
C ILE A 424 -15.18 -10.29 19.40
N GLU A 425 -14.32 -11.25 19.11
CA GLU A 425 -14.50 -12.67 19.32
C GLU A 425 -13.64 -13.15 20.50
N GLU A 426 -14.06 -14.26 21.11
CA GLU A 426 -13.25 -15.07 22.04
C GLU A 426 -12.53 -14.25 23.11
N LEU A 427 -13.31 -13.58 23.96
CA LEU A 427 -12.79 -12.96 25.16
C LEU A 427 -12.29 -14.05 26.13
N GLU A 428 -11.08 -13.87 26.63
CA GLU A 428 -10.38 -14.81 27.51
C GLU A 428 -9.58 -14.06 28.58
N SER A 429 -9.36 -14.70 29.73
CA SER A 429 -8.44 -14.20 30.75
C SER A 429 -7.52 -15.29 31.28
N TYR A 430 -6.22 -15.01 31.32
CA TYR A 430 -5.24 -15.87 31.98
C TYR A 430 -4.85 -15.26 33.31
N VAL A 431 -4.85 -16.08 34.36
CA VAL A 431 -4.46 -15.71 35.72
C VAL A 431 -3.32 -16.62 36.14
N TYR A 432 -2.14 -16.04 36.32
CA TYR A 432 -0.93 -16.74 36.73
C TYR A 432 -0.68 -16.51 38.21
N VAL A 433 -0.30 -17.58 38.92
CA VAL A 433 0.10 -17.50 40.32
C VAL A 433 1.63 -17.40 40.39
N ARG A 434 2.13 -16.26 40.91
CA ARG A 434 3.57 -16.10 41.17
C ARG A 434 3.98 -17.09 42.25
N LYS A 435 4.95 -17.93 41.93
CA LYS A 435 5.58 -18.86 42.87
C LYS A 435 6.64 -18.17 43.72
#